data_AF-T0ZYU8-F1
#
_entry.id   AF-T0ZYU8-F1
#
_cell.length_a   1.000
_cell.length_b   1.000
_cell.length_c   1.000
_cell.angle_alpha   90.00
_cell.angle_beta   90.00
_cell.angle_gamma   90.00
#
_symmetry.space_group_name_H-M   'P 1'
#
loop_
_entity.id
_entity.type
_entity.pdbx_description
1 polymer ?
#
loop_
_entity_poly.entity_id
_entity_poly.type
_entity_poly.pdbx_seq_one_letter_code
_entity_poly.pdbx_strand_id
1 'polypeptide(L)'
;SWSVTVNGQTKSSSTGSITFSEPNGTYSYSIGSVTGYHTSAATGNINISDAGKSVAVSFSQNSYMVTVIETGLPSGDSWTFTLDGKNYTSTSDVLNISMVSGTYASSTTGPAGYTVSSSLNVTVNNANVSVTVTFKQQTSKPNTTASLLGGIGIGALVGAVAGVFAAMYFTGSGVFRTRKEKGGNP
;
A
#
# COMPACT_ATOMS: atom_id res chain seq x y z
N SER A 1 -22.40 25.49 0.40
CA SER A 1 -23.00 26.56 1.21
C SER A 1 -22.05 26.85 2.36
N TRP A 2 -21.86 28.10 2.73
CA TRP A 2 -21.04 28.56 3.84
C TRP A 2 -21.78 29.65 4.60
N SER A 3 -21.37 29.95 5.83
CA SER A 3 -22.01 30.96 6.65
C SER A 3 -21.01 31.86 7.35
N VAL A 4 -21.47 33.05 7.72
CA VAL A 4 -20.74 34.00 8.55
C VAL A 4 -21.70 34.48 9.64
N THR A 5 -21.18 34.64 10.84
CA THR A 5 -21.89 35.23 11.98
C THR A 5 -21.19 36.53 12.36
N VAL A 6 -21.96 37.62 12.42
CA VAL A 6 -21.50 38.94 12.89
C VAL A 6 -22.51 39.42 13.93
N ASN A 7 -22.04 39.83 15.10
CA ASN A 7 -22.90 40.35 16.19
C ASN A 7 -24.10 39.44 16.54
N GLY A 8 -23.89 38.12 16.55
CA GLY A 8 -24.93 37.13 16.80
C GLY A 8 -25.84 36.80 15.61
N GLN A 9 -25.80 37.58 14.53
CA GLN A 9 -26.59 37.35 13.33
C GLN A 9 -25.83 36.48 12.33
N THR A 10 -26.42 35.35 11.94
CA THR A 10 -25.83 34.42 10.97
C THR A 10 -26.48 34.57 9.61
N LYS A 11 -25.67 34.74 8.56
CA LYS A 11 -26.11 34.66 7.16
C LYS A 11 -25.36 33.55 6.46
N SER A 12 -26.02 32.91 5.52
CA SER A 12 -25.45 31.81 4.71
C SER A 12 -25.59 32.12 3.23
N SER A 13 -24.66 31.60 2.43
CA SER A 13 -24.69 31.73 0.97
C SER A 13 -24.10 30.50 0.28
N SER A 14 -24.56 30.26 -0.94
CA SER A 14 -23.94 29.33 -1.90
C SER A 14 -23.07 30.06 -2.93
N THR A 15 -23.07 31.39 -2.95
CA THR A 15 -22.26 32.22 -3.84
C THR A 15 -20.95 32.66 -3.17
N GLY A 16 -20.13 33.43 -3.88
CA GLY A 16 -18.82 33.90 -3.41
C GLY A 16 -18.85 35.04 -2.38
N SER A 17 -20.01 35.53 -1.95
CA SER A 17 -20.09 36.64 -0.99
C SER A 17 -21.28 36.56 -0.03
N ILE A 18 -21.09 37.14 1.17
CA ILE A 18 -22.11 37.35 2.19
C ILE A 18 -21.96 38.81 2.68
N THR A 19 -23.05 39.57 2.65
CA THR A 19 -23.04 41.00 3.01
C THR A 19 -23.77 41.25 4.32
N PHE A 20 -23.14 42.00 5.22
CA PHE A 20 -23.73 42.56 6.43
C PHE A 20 -23.81 44.08 6.31
N SER A 21 -24.84 44.68 6.90
CA SER A 21 -24.98 46.12 7.01
C SER A 21 -24.99 46.43 8.50
N GLU A 22 -23.93 47.08 8.95
CA GLU A 22 -23.68 47.41 10.34
C GLU A 22 -23.26 48.89 10.41
N PRO A 23 -23.61 49.63 11.48
CA PRO A 23 -23.09 50.96 11.73
C PRO A 23 -21.57 51.01 11.85
N ASN A 24 -21.04 52.22 12.00
CA ASN A 24 -19.63 52.40 12.36
C ASN A 24 -19.35 51.77 13.73
N GLY A 25 -18.32 50.94 13.80
CA GLY A 25 -17.99 50.15 14.97
C GLY A 25 -17.01 49.04 14.67
N THR A 26 -16.55 48.35 15.72
CA THR A 26 -15.72 47.16 15.61
C THR A 26 -16.56 45.93 15.89
N TYR A 27 -16.54 44.97 14.98
CA TYR A 27 -17.34 43.75 15.05
C TYR A 27 -16.44 42.53 14.99
N SER A 28 -16.65 41.57 15.90
CA SER A 28 -16.12 40.22 15.73
C SER A 28 -16.97 39.45 14.73
N TYR A 29 -16.33 38.67 13.88
CA TYR A 29 -16.99 37.73 12.98
C TYR A 29 -16.46 36.30 13.20
N SER A 30 -17.30 35.32 12.88
CA SER A 30 -16.93 33.91 12.78
C SER A 30 -17.51 33.29 11.51
N ILE A 31 -16.74 32.45 10.86
CA ILE A 31 -17.13 31.71 9.65
C ILE A 31 -17.57 30.31 10.08
N GLY A 32 -18.74 29.88 9.60
CA GLY A 32 -19.23 28.53 9.86
C GLY A 32 -18.34 27.47 9.22
N SER A 33 -18.15 26.35 9.92
CA SER A 33 -17.40 25.21 9.40
C SER A 33 -18.06 24.64 8.14
N VAL A 34 -17.26 24.42 7.09
CA VAL A 34 -17.71 23.77 5.85
C VAL A 34 -17.15 22.36 5.83
N THR A 35 -18.03 21.34 5.78
CA THR A 35 -17.62 19.94 5.77
C THR A 35 -16.62 19.66 4.64
N GLY A 36 -15.46 19.09 5.00
CA GLY A 36 -14.40 18.75 4.06
C GLY A 36 -13.48 19.91 3.67
N TYR A 37 -13.62 21.09 4.29
CA TYR A 37 -12.78 22.25 4.04
C TYR A 37 -12.31 22.91 5.35
N HIS A 38 -11.22 23.65 5.26
CA HIS A 38 -10.72 24.52 6.32
C HIS A 38 -10.40 25.91 5.77
N THR A 39 -10.31 26.90 6.66
CA THR A 39 -9.88 28.25 6.34
C THR A 39 -9.10 28.84 7.52
N SER A 40 -8.06 29.63 7.24
CA SER A 40 -7.33 30.38 8.27
C SER A 40 -8.11 31.61 8.75
N ALA A 41 -9.11 32.07 8.00
CA ALA A 41 -9.93 33.24 8.31
C ALA A 41 -11.15 32.92 9.17
N ALA A 42 -11.17 31.79 9.89
CA ALA A 42 -12.35 31.27 10.57
C ALA A 42 -12.97 32.24 11.60
N THR A 43 -12.17 33.12 12.19
CA THR A 43 -12.62 34.20 13.06
C THR A 43 -11.77 35.46 12.82
N GLY A 44 -12.28 36.60 13.26
CA GLY A 44 -11.52 37.84 13.25
C GLY A 44 -12.35 39.04 13.69
N ASN A 45 -11.76 40.23 13.52
CA ASN A 45 -12.41 41.50 13.82
C ASN A 45 -12.37 42.41 12.59
N ILE A 46 -13.43 43.17 12.40
CA ILE A 46 -13.54 44.16 11.34
C ILE A 46 -13.93 45.51 11.95
N ASN A 47 -13.19 46.57 11.61
CA ASN A 47 -13.48 47.94 12.05
C ASN A 47 -14.07 48.75 10.89
N ILE A 48 -15.29 49.25 11.09
CA ILE A 48 -16.06 50.05 10.14
C ILE A 48 -16.05 51.49 10.65
N SER A 49 -15.40 52.40 9.93
CA SER A 49 -15.29 53.81 10.33
C SER A 49 -16.00 54.75 9.37
N ASP A 50 -15.88 54.53 8.05
CA ASP A 50 -16.35 55.51 7.04
C ASP A 50 -16.87 54.87 5.74
N ALA A 51 -16.46 53.64 5.44
CA ALA A 51 -16.83 52.92 4.22
C ALA A 51 -16.96 51.42 4.49
N GLY A 52 -17.71 50.74 3.61
CA GLY A 52 -17.83 49.28 3.63
C GLY A 52 -16.46 48.61 3.59
N LYS A 53 -16.32 47.55 4.37
CA LYS A 53 -15.11 46.73 4.44
C LYS A 53 -15.39 45.34 3.89
N SER A 54 -14.35 44.67 3.40
CA SER A 54 -14.44 43.30 2.90
C SER A 54 -13.32 42.46 3.49
N VAL A 55 -13.66 41.23 3.85
CA VAL A 55 -12.71 40.21 4.31
C VAL A 55 -12.69 39.12 3.25
N ALA A 56 -11.51 38.85 2.71
CA ALA A 56 -11.32 37.73 1.79
C ALA A 56 -11.28 36.42 2.59
N VAL A 57 -12.07 35.44 2.16
CA VAL A 57 -12.13 34.12 2.78
C VAL A 57 -11.76 33.09 1.73
N SER A 58 -10.70 32.35 1.97
CA SER A 58 -10.28 31.24 1.12
C SER A 58 -10.48 29.92 1.86
N PHE A 59 -11.18 28.99 1.21
CA PHE A 59 -11.35 27.63 1.70
C PHE A 59 -10.38 26.70 1.00
N SER A 60 -9.73 25.83 1.77
CA SER A 60 -8.86 24.76 1.27
C SER A 60 -9.48 23.42 1.63
N GLN A 61 -9.47 22.47 0.70
CA GLN A 61 -10.04 21.15 0.93
C GLN A 61 -9.17 20.36 1.92
N ASN A 62 -9.81 19.62 2.82
CA ASN A 62 -9.11 18.73 3.73
C ASN A 62 -8.64 17.48 2.98
N SER A 63 -7.41 17.07 3.28
CA SER A 63 -6.84 15.82 2.79
C SER A 63 -6.43 14.93 3.95
N TYR A 64 -6.57 13.63 3.75
CA TYR A 64 -6.29 12.60 4.73
C TYR A 64 -5.36 11.55 4.11
N MET A 65 -4.48 11.01 4.95
CA MET A 65 -3.49 10.04 4.50
C MET A 65 -4.08 8.64 4.49
N VAL A 66 -4.05 7.99 3.34
CA VAL A 66 -4.22 6.55 3.17
C VAL A 66 -2.85 5.90 3.22
N THR A 67 -2.59 5.15 4.29
CA THR A 67 -1.36 4.38 4.49
C THR A 67 -1.62 2.94 4.05
N VAL A 68 -1.00 2.52 2.96
CA VAL A 68 -1.08 1.14 2.48
C VAL A 68 0.13 0.40 3.02
N ILE A 69 -0.13 -0.69 3.75
CA ILE A 69 0.88 -1.54 4.40
C ILE A 69 0.90 -2.86 3.65
N GLU A 70 1.96 -3.09 2.91
CA GLU A 70 2.26 -4.36 2.26
C GLU A 70 2.91 -5.33 3.24
N THR A 71 2.56 -6.60 3.11
CA THR A 71 3.14 -7.70 3.87
C THR A 71 3.26 -8.95 3.01
N GLY A 72 4.40 -9.64 3.09
CA GLY A 72 4.58 -10.97 2.49
C GLY A 72 5.40 -10.99 1.20
N LEU A 73 5.80 -9.84 0.65
CA LEU A 73 6.82 -9.76 -0.38
C LEU A 73 8.24 -9.71 0.22
N PRO A 74 9.24 -10.28 -0.46
CA PRO A 74 10.64 -9.98 -0.25
C PRO A 74 10.93 -8.49 -0.43
N SER A 75 11.86 -7.96 0.36
CA SER A 75 12.28 -6.55 0.25
C SER A 75 12.80 -6.26 -1.17
N GLY A 76 12.28 -5.18 -1.76
CA GLY A 76 12.66 -4.75 -3.11
C GLY A 76 11.73 -5.23 -4.22
N ASP A 77 10.82 -6.18 -3.95
CA ASP A 77 9.83 -6.61 -4.94
C ASP A 77 8.80 -5.50 -5.20
N SER A 78 8.50 -5.27 -6.48
CA SER A 78 7.55 -4.23 -6.86
C SER A 78 6.10 -4.71 -6.77
N TRP A 79 5.26 -3.86 -6.20
CA TRP A 79 3.81 -4.02 -6.16
C TRP A 79 3.11 -2.72 -6.54
N THR A 80 1.86 -2.82 -7.00
CA THR A 80 1.04 -1.68 -7.41
C THR A 80 -0.28 -1.69 -6.68
N PHE A 81 -0.55 -0.61 -5.95
CA PHE A 81 -1.87 -0.30 -5.40
C PHE A 81 -2.61 0.62 -6.35
N THR A 82 -3.79 0.22 -6.80
CA THR A 82 -4.68 1.07 -7.60
C THR A 82 -5.76 1.61 -6.67
N LEU A 83 -5.91 2.93 -6.64
CA LEU A 83 -6.92 3.62 -5.85
C LEU A 83 -7.62 4.65 -6.74
N ASP A 84 -8.95 4.56 -6.85
CA ASP A 84 -9.76 5.43 -7.70
C ASP A 84 -9.28 5.44 -9.17
N GLY A 85 -8.89 4.27 -9.67
CA GLY A 85 -8.36 4.10 -11.04
C GLY A 85 -6.93 4.61 -11.25
N LYS A 86 -6.27 5.18 -10.23
CA LYS A 86 -4.88 5.63 -10.31
C LYS A 86 -3.92 4.60 -9.71
N ASN A 87 -2.86 4.29 -10.44
CA ASN A 87 -1.83 3.35 -10.01
C ASN A 87 -0.74 4.03 -9.17
N TYR A 88 -0.36 3.38 -8.08
CA TYR A 88 0.73 3.75 -7.20
C TYR A 88 1.65 2.54 -7.03
N THR A 89 2.83 2.60 -7.63
CA THR A 89 3.81 1.51 -7.61
C THR A 89 4.88 1.78 -6.54
N SER A 90 5.23 0.76 -5.77
CA SER A 90 6.22 0.81 -4.70
C SER A 90 7.03 -0.47 -4.65
N THR A 91 8.22 -0.40 -4.04
CA THR A 91 9.05 -1.53 -3.59
C THR A 91 9.24 -1.53 -2.06
N SER A 92 8.64 -0.56 -1.38
CA SER A 92 8.61 -0.39 0.08
C SER A 92 7.33 -1.01 0.63
N ASP A 93 7.42 -1.55 1.85
CA ASP A 93 6.31 -2.11 2.62
C ASP A 93 5.24 -1.06 2.97
N VAL A 94 5.56 0.23 2.87
CA VAL A 94 4.63 1.33 3.14
C VAL A 94 4.53 2.27 1.94
N LEU A 95 3.29 2.62 1.61
CA LEU A 95 2.92 3.61 0.60
C LEU A 95 1.90 4.60 1.18
N ASN A 96 2.19 5.90 1.09
CA ASN A 96 1.31 6.96 1.60
C ASN A 96 0.65 7.72 0.44
N ILE A 97 -0.67 7.82 0.45
CA ILE A 97 -1.47 8.50 -0.58
C ILE A 97 -2.36 9.54 0.10
N SER A 98 -2.33 10.78 -0.37
CA SER A 98 -3.21 11.85 0.11
C SER A 98 -4.54 11.82 -0.66
N MET A 99 -5.65 11.63 0.05
CA MET A 99 -7.01 11.56 -0.51
C MET A 99 -7.97 12.48 0.24
N VAL A 100 -9.05 12.88 -0.42
CA VAL A 100 -10.15 13.59 0.26
C VAL A 100 -11.09 12.58 0.93
N SER A 101 -12.06 13.06 1.71
CA SER A 101 -13.06 12.14 2.27
C SER A 101 -13.92 11.55 1.16
N GLY A 102 -14.10 10.23 1.18
CA GLY A 102 -14.80 9.49 0.14
C GLY A 102 -14.61 7.99 0.27
N THR A 103 -15.34 7.23 -0.54
CA THR A 103 -15.14 5.79 -0.71
C THR A 103 -14.60 5.53 -2.10
N TYR A 104 -13.45 4.89 -2.18
CA TYR A 104 -12.70 4.67 -3.42
C TYR A 104 -12.59 3.19 -3.70
N ALA A 105 -12.83 2.80 -4.96
CA ALA A 105 -12.52 1.45 -5.41
C ALA A 105 -11.00 1.23 -5.37
N SER A 106 -10.59 0.07 -4.87
CA SER A 106 -9.20 -0.33 -4.76
C SER A 106 -8.93 -1.71 -5.33
N SER A 107 -7.76 -1.88 -5.91
CA SER A 107 -7.21 -3.18 -6.28
C SER A 107 -5.71 -3.17 -6.06
N THR A 108 -5.13 -4.36 -5.96
CA THR A 108 -3.68 -4.49 -5.75
C THR A 108 -3.15 -5.57 -6.69
N THR A 109 -1.98 -5.32 -7.27
CA THR A 109 -1.28 -6.25 -8.15
C THR A 109 0.15 -6.42 -7.64
N GLY A 110 0.57 -7.66 -7.46
CA GLY A 110 1.93 -8.02 -7.04
C GLY A 110 2.74 -8.68 -8.16
N PRO A 111 3.97 -9.09 -7.85
CA PRO A 111 4.81 -9.84 -8.76
C PRO A 111 4.21 -11.21 -9.11
N ALA A 112 4.64 -11.77 -10.25
CA ALA A 112 4.21 -13.08 -10.70
C ALA A 112 4.52 -14.17 -9.65
N GLY A 113 3.61 -15.12 -9.47
CA GLY A 113 3.77 -16.18 -8.47
C GLY A 113 3.30 -15.80 -7.07
N TYR A 114 2.67 -14.63 -6.87
CA TYR A 114 2.00 -14.26 -5.63
C TYR A 114 0.49 -14.12 -5.83
N THR A 115 -0.24 -14.48 -4.79
CA THR A 115 -1.65 -14.13 -4.61
C THR A 115 -1.76 -12.98 -3.62
N VAL A 116 -2.78 -12.15 -3.77
CA VAL A 116 -2.97 -10.95 -2.97
C VAL A 116 -4.32 -10.98 -2.24
N SER A 117 -4.33 -10.55 -0.98
CA SER A 117 -5.52 -10.29 -0.20
C SER A 117 -5.53 -8.81 0.18
N SER A 118 -6.54 -8.07 -0.28
CA SER A 118 -6.74 -6.65 0.02
C SER A 118 -8.23 -6.31 0.02
N SER A 119 -8.61 -5.15 0.56
CA SER A 119 -9.97 -4.64 0.42
C SER A 119 -10.25 -4.20 -1.02
N LEU A 120 -11.52 -4.33 -1.45
CA LEU A 120 -12.01 -3.83 -2.75
C LEU A 120 -12.35 -2.34 -2.72
N ASN A 121 -12.51 -1.78 -1.53
CA ASN A 121 -12.76 -0.36 -1.34
C ASN A 121 -11.95 0.17 -0.16
N VAL A 122 -11.63 1.47 -0.20
CA VAL A 122 -11.04 2.24 0.91
C VAL A 122 -11.97 3.40 1.22
N THR A 123 -12.45 3.47 2.46
CA THR A 123 -13.32 4.56 2.92
C THR A 123 -12.55 5.51 3.82
N VAL A 124 -12.44 6.76 3.40
CA VAL A 124 -11.80 7.87 4.11
C VAL A 124 -12.88 8.73 4.76
N ASN A 125 -13.08 8.58 6.06
CA ASN A 125 -14.12 9.27 6.84
C ASN A 125 -13.54 10.42 7.67
N ASN A 126 -13.07 11.47 6.99
CA ASN A 126 -12.45 12.62 7.61
C ASN A 126 -11.29 12.31 8.59
N ALA A 127 -10.57 11.20 8.36
CA ALA A 127 -9.46 10.74 9.17
C ALA A 127 -8.47 9.97 8.31
N ASN A 128 -7.23 9.88 8.78
CA ASN A 128 -6.22 9.01 8.17
C ASN A 128 -6.65 7.54 8.29
N VAL A 129 -6.37 6.75 7.26
CA VAL A 129 -6.78 5.35 7.15
C VAL A 129 -5.57 4.48 6.86
N SER A 130 -5.54 3.29 7.45
CA SER A 130 -4.56 2.25 7.12
C SER A 130 -5.24 1.08 6.42
N VAL A 131 -4.62 0.59 5.35
CA VAL A 131 -5.08 -0.54 4.54
C VAL A 131 -3.96 -1.56 4.50
N THR A 132 -4.22 -2.79 4.94
CA THR A 132 -3.24 -3.88 4.82
C THR A 132 -3.48 -4.65 3.54
N VAL A 133 -2.40 -4.89 2.80
CA VAL A 133 -2.33 -5.79 1.66
C VAL A 133 -1.41 -6.93 2.03
N THR A 134 -1.87 -8.16 1.84
CA THR A 134 -1.07 -9.35 2.15
C THR A 134 -0.84 -10.18 0.90
N PHE A 135 0.42 -10.39 0.58
CA PHE A 135 0.89 -11.28 -0.47
C PHE A 135 1.24 -12.65 0.09
N LYS A 136 0.93 -13.69 -0.68
CA LYS A 136 1.35 -15.08 -0.39
C LYS A 136 1.85 -15.73 -1.66
N GLN A 137 3.01 -16.38 -1.58
CA GLN A 137 3.52 -17.17 -2.69
C GLN A 137 2.51 -18.24 -3.10
N GLN A 138 2.22 -18.30 -4.39
CA GLN A 138 1.42 -19.36 -4.98
C GLN A 138 2.30 -20.62 -5.03
N THR A 139 1.95 -21.62 -4.23
CA THR A 139 2.59 -22.93 -4.33
C THR A 139 2.16 -23.59 -5.62
N SER A 140 3.02 -23.63 -6.63
CA SER A 140 2.82 -24.51 -7.78
C SER A 140 2.95 -25.96 -7.30
N LYS A 141 1.88 -26.75 -7.43
CA LYS A 141 2.01 -28.21 -7.40
C LYS A 141 2.97 -28.58 -8.54
N PRO A 142 3.99 -29.43 -8.34
CA PRO A 142 4.82 -29.87 -9.46
C PRO A 142 3.90 -30.49 -10.52
N ASN A 143 3.95 -29.93 -11.73
CA ASN A 143 3.25 -30.48 -12.88
C ASN A 143 3.90 -31.83 -13.20
N THR A 144 3.43 -32.91 -12.57
CA THR A 144 3.75 -34.27 -13.01
C THR A 144 2.89 -34.57 -14.24
N THR A 145 3.21 -33.97 -15.39
CA THR A 145 3.00 -34.66 -16.66
C THR A 145 4.07 -35.75 -16.73
N ALA A 146 3.91 -36.78 -15.90
CA ALA A 146 4.54 -38.05 -16.15
C ALA A 146 3.93 -38.57 -17.44
N SER A 147 4.66 -38.35 -18.54
CA SER A 147 4.39 -39.01 -19.81
C SER A 147 4.34 -40.51 -19.52
N LEU A 148 3.16 -41.11 -19.59
CA LEU A 148 2.96 -42.55 -19.62
C LEU A 148 3.41 -43.07 -20.99
N LEU A 149 4.71 -42.92 -21.29
CA LEU A 149 5.36 -43.65 -22.37
C LEU A 149 6.28 -44.67 -21.74
N GLY A 150 5.72 -45.87 -21.54
CA GLY A 150 6.48 -47.09 -21.40
C GLY A 150 6.66 -47.59 -19.97
N GLY A 151 6.15 -48.79 -19.71
CA GLY A 151 6.73 -49.70 -18.74
C GLY A 151 5.92 -49.91 -17.48
N ILE A 152 5.28 -51.07 -17.40
CA ILE A 152 4.93 -51.72 -16.14
C ILE A 152 6.25 -51.83 -15.34
N GLY A 153 6.34 -51.13 -14.20
CA GLY A 153 7.57 -51.06 -13.42
C GLY A 153 7.27 -50.66 -11.97
N ILE A 154 7.29 -51.65 -11.11
CA ILE A 154 7.04 -51.64 -9.67
C ILE A 154 8.06 -50.72 -8.97
N GLY A 155 7.67 -49.88 -8.01
CA GLY A 155 8.66 -49.22 -7.14
C GLY A 155 8.17 -48.04 -6.29
N ALA A 156 7.78 -48.35 -5.06
CA ALA A 156 7.87 -47.55 -3.81
C ALA A 156 7.85 -46.01 -3.86
N LEU A 157 6.87 -45.46 -3.12
CA LEU A 157 6.95 -44.16 -2.46
C LEU A 157 8.28 -44.00 -1.70
N VAL A 158 9.15 -43.10 -2.15
CA VAL A 158 10.21 -42.51 -1.32
C VAL A 158 9.94 -41.03 -1.23
N GLY A 159 9.40 -40.63 -0.09
CA GLY A 159 9.42 -39.25 0.35
C GLY A 159 10.81 -38.89 0.87
N ALA A 160 11.26 -37.71 0.45
CA ALA A 160 12.14 -36.80 1.16
C ALA A 160 13.67 -36.84 0.88
N VAL A 161 14.11 -35.65 0.45
CA VAL A 161 15.41 -34.97 0.60
C VAL A 161 16.53 -35.33 -0.38
N ALA A 162 16.76 -34.42 -1.33
CA ALA A 162 18.07 -34.19 -1.93
C ALA A 162 18.30 -32.68 -2.12
N GLY A 163 18.87 -32.05 -1.10
CA GLY A 163 19.68 -30.84 -1.28
C GLY A 163 21.01 -31.26 -1.91
N VAL A 164 21.33 -30.68 -3.05
CA VAL A 164 22.51 -30.97 -3.87
C VAL A 164 23.76 -30.39 -3.23
N PHE A 165 24.81 -31.20 -3.04
CA PHE A 165 26.21 -30.75 -3.16
C PHE A 165 27.07 -31.89 -3.73
N ALA A 166 27.61 -31.65 -4.92
CA ALA A 166 28.60 -32.50 -5.58
C ALA A 166 30.02 -31.97 -5.31
N ALA A 167 31.00 -32.85 -5.10
CA ALA A 167 32.25 -32.93 -5.87
C ALA A 167 33.30 -33.87 -5.25
N MET A 168 33.82 -34.75 -6.12
CA MET A 168 35.18 -35.33 -6.21
C MET A 168 35.88 -35.88 -4.96
N TYR A 169 36.29 -37.16 -5.02
CA TYR A 169 37.68 -37.54 -4.72
C TYR A 169 38.12 -38.76 -5.56
N PHE A 170 39.29 -38.59 -6.20
CA PHE A 170 40.15 -39.62 -6.76
C PHE A 170 40.51 -40.68 -5.70
N THR A 171 40.60 -41.96 -6.09
CA THR A 171 41.44 -42.91 -5.34
C THR A 171 42.19 -43.83 -6.29
N GLY A 172 43.52 -43.67 -6.34
CA GLY A 172 44.44 -44.70 -6.77
C GLY A 172 44.53 -45.81 -5.72
N SER A 173 44.71 -47.06 -6.16
CA SER A 173 44.97 -48.20 -5.28
C SER A 173 46.44 -48.59 -5.37
N GLY A 174 47.17 -48.27 -4.30
CA GLY A 174 48.54 -48.70 -4.06
C GLY A 174 48.61 -50.15 -3.59
N VAL A 175 49.63 -50.84 -4.11
CA VAL A 175 50.05 -52.23 -3.90
C VAL A 175 50.41 -52.52 -2.44
N PHE A 176 50.06 -53.72 -1.94
CA PHE A 176 50.84 -54.40 -0.91
C PHE A 176 51.16 -55.85 -1.33
N ARG A 177 52.47 -56.13 -1.43
CA ARG A 177 53.08 -57.45 -1.64
C ARG A 177 53.44 -58.06 -0.29
N THR A 178 53.33 -59.38 -0.18
CA THR A 178 54.30 -60.35 0.41
C THR A 178 53.68 -61.76 0.30
N ARG A 179 54.36 -62.90 0.08
CA ARG A 179 55.77 -63.30 -0.04
C ARG A 179 55.81 -64.75 -0.61
N LYS A 180 56.89 -65.04 -1.36
CA LYS A 180 57.43 -66.28 -1.96
C LYS A 180 57.01 -67.68 -1.42
N GLU A 181 56.85 -68.62 -2.36
CA GLU A 181 57.60 -69.90 -2.49
C GLU A 181 57.41 -70.44 -3.93
N LYS A 182 58.41 -70.40 -4.83
CA LYS A 182 59.51 -71.35 -5.11
C LYS A 182 59.05 -72.77 -5.50
N GLY A 183 59.18 -73.09 -6.78
CA GLY A 183 59.03 -74.46 -7.32
C GLY A 183 59.09 -74.45 -8.84
N GLY A 184 60.30 -74.46 -9.41
CA GLY A 184 60.51 -74.79 -10.81
C GLY A 184 60.93 -76.25 -10.93
N ASN A 185 60.55 -76.92 -12.02
CA ASN A 185 61.34 -77.95 -12.71
C ASN A 185 60.59 -78.39 -14.00
N PRO A 186 61.21 -79.23 -14.83
CA PRO A 186 61.95 -78.90 -16.04
C PRO A 186 61.13 -79.03 -17.34
#